data_AF-A0A0B5F877-F1
#
_entry.id   AF-A0A0B5F877-F1
#
_cell.length_a   1.000
_cell.length_b   1.000
_cell.length_c   1.000
_cell.angle_alpha   90.00
_cell.angle_beta   90.00
_cell.angle_gamma   90.00
#
_symmetry.space_group_name_H-M   'P 1'
#
loop_
_entity.id
_entity.type
_entity.pdbx_description
1 polymer ?
#
loop_
_entity_poly.entity_id
_entity_poly.type
_entity_poly.pdbx_seq_one_letter_code
_entity_poly.pdbx_strand_id
1 'polypeptide(L)'
;MPSAPEPPDSIGAGGGTEGSSDAPHSGAPSGDRRAARRAWAEPGGPLMVEGPVEFRLPSGETVRSDRFMVAICTCRHSAGYPWCDTSHRRLAAREDGTAKRHIPETDRSETDRTGSHRPESDPEKPQRPQQET
;
A
#
# COMPACT_ATOMS: atom_id res chain seq x y z
N MET A 1 10.05 60.40 61.31
CA MET A 1 8.61 60.62 61.03
C MET A 1 8.37 60.29 59.57
N PRO A 2 7.43 59.41 59.20
CA PRO A 2 7.03 58.13 59.77
C PRO A 2 7.43 56.95 58.86
N SER A 3 7.51 55.76 59.46
CA SER A 3 7.63 54.47 58.80
C SER A 3 6.55 54.29 57.73
N ALA A 4 6.93 53.84 56.54
CA ALA A 4 5.99 53.32 55.57
C ALA A 4 5.65 51.84 55.89
N PRO A 5 4.39 51.42 55.74
CA PRO A 5 3.89 50.10 56.12
C PRO A 5 4.39 48.98 55.19
N GLU A 6 4.48 47.77 55.76
CA GLU A 6 4.90 46.54 55.09
C GLU A 6 3.99 46.16 53.89
N PRO A 7 4.55 45.60 52.80
CA PRO A 7 3.75 44.98 51.75
C PRO A 7 3.19 43.63 52.22
N PRO A 8 1.95 43.27 51.81
CA PRO A 8 1.34 42.00 52.22
C PRO A 8 1.98 40.80 51.52
N ASP A 9 2.06 39.70 52.27
CA ASP A 9 2.23 38.35 51.74
C ASP A 9 1.20 38.06 50.65
N SER A 10 1.66 37.65 49.47
CA SER A 10 0.88 36.84 48.53
C SER A 10 1.81 36.16 47.54
N ILE A 11 2.19 34.94 47.92
CA ILE A 11 2.82 33.96 47.06
C ILE A 11 1.75 33.48 46.07
N GLY A 12 1.73 34.09 44.89
CA GLY A 12 0.93 33.65 43.75
C GLY A 12 1.67 32.57 42.98
N ALA A 13 1.32 31.31 43.26
CA ALA A 13 1.73 30.16 42.46
C ALA A 13 0.96 30.12 41.13
N GLY A 14 1.67 29.74 40.06
CA GLY A 14 1.11 28.89 39.01
C GLY A 14 0.90 29.52 37.63
N GLY A 15 1.53 28.89 36.63
CA GLY A 15 0.84 28.56 35.38
C GLY A 15 1.22 29.34 34.13
N GLY A 16 2.47 29.27 33.70
CA GLY A 16 2.77 29.44 32.27
C GLY A 16 2.35 28.19 31.50
N THR A 17 1.09 28.10 31.08
CA THR A 17 0.72 27.15 30.02
C THR A 17 1.11 27.78 28.70
N GLU A 18 2.24 27.32 28.18
CA GLU A 18 2.54 27.17 26.76
C GLU A 18 1.33 27.37 25.84
N GLY A 19 1.34 28.47 25.08
CA GLY A 19 0.43 28.67 23.97
C GLY A 19 0.71 27.65 22.88
N SER A 20 0.00 26.52 22.90
CA SER A 20 -0.16 25.70 21.71
C SER A 20 -1.05 26.48 20.75
N SER A 21 -0.43 27.11 19.76
CA SER A 21 -1.13 27.68 18.61
C SER A 21 -1.67 26.56 17.72
N ASP A 22 -2.63 25.79 18.25
CA ASP A 22 -3.59 25.04 17.44
C ASP A 22 -4.59 26.06 16.88
N ALA A 23 -4.11 26.85 15.91
CA ALA A 23 -5.00 27.69 15.12
C ALA A 23 -5.93 26.76 14.33
N PRO A 24 -7.26 26.75 14.60
CA PRO A 24 -8.16 26.01 13.74
C PRO A 24 -8.07 26.63 12.35
N HIS A 25 -7.64 25.85 11.36
CA HIS A 25 -7.72 26.26 9.97
C HIS A 25 -9.20 26.49 9.63
N SER A 26 -9.55 27.78 9.54
CA SER A 26 -10.88 28.29 9.27
C SER A 26 -11.49 27.65 8.03
N GLY A 27 -12.71 27.12 8.20
CA GLY A 27 -13.63 26.82 7.11
C GLY A 27 -13.93 25.33 6.88
N ALA A 28 -14.28 24.58 7.92
CA ALA A 28 -14.95 23.30 7.69
C ALA A 28 -16.38 23.58 7.18
N PRO A 29 -16.81 23.04 6.02
CA PRO A 29 -18.21 23.13 5.63
C PRO A 29 -19.05 22.38 6.66
N SER A 30 -20.13 23.02 7.10
CA SER A 30 -21.10 22.55 8.08
C SER A 30 -21.99 21.42 7.51
N GLY A 31 -21.39 20.42 6.88
CA GLY A 31 -22.08 19.17 6.59
C GLY A 31 -22.42 18.46 7.90
N ASP A 32 -23.54 17.75 7.93
CA ASP A 32 -23.87 16.89 9.06
C ASP A 32 -22.70 15.92 9.32
N ARG A 33 -22.01 16.10 10.45
CA ARG A 33 -20.83 15.31 10.82
C ARG A 33 -21.16 13.83 11.02
N ARG A 34 -22.45 13.48 11.15
CA ARG A 34 -22.93 12.10 11.26
C ARG A 34 -23.37 11.52 9.92
N ALA A 35 -23.53 12.33 8.87
CA ALA A 35 -23.85 11.82 7.55
C ALA A 35 -22.67 11.02 7.01
N ALA A 36 -22.91 9.74 6.70
CA ALA A 36 -21.92 8.89 6.08
C ALA A 36 -21.53 9.46 4.72
N ARG A 37 -20.23 9.52 4.44
CA ARG A 37 -19.72 9.90 3.13
C ARG A 37 -19.55 8.68 2.26
N ARG A 38 -19.89 8.79 0.98
CA ARG A 38 -19.67 7.68 0.05
C ARG A 38 -18.19 7.55 -0.25
N ALA A 39 -17.75 6.30 -0.26
CA ALA A 39 -16.44 5.91 -0.72
C ALA A 39 -16.53 4.57 -1.45
N TRP A 40 -15.70 4.38 -2.46
CA TRP A 40 -15.57 3.10 -3.17
C TRP A 40 -14.14 2.89 -3.62
N ALA A 41 -13.71 1.63 -3.62
CA ALA A 41 -12.39 1.24 -4.11
C ALA A 41 -12.47 0.90 -5.59
N GLU A 42 -11.58 1.47 -6.40
CA GLU A 42 -11.34 1.00 -7.75
C GLU A 42 -10.41 -0.23 -7.71
N PRO A 43 -10.74 -1.35 -8.39
CA PRO A 43 -9.84 -2.49 -8.48
C PRO A 43 -8.46 -2.09 -9.03
N GLY A 44 -7.39 -2.39 -8.29
CA GLY A 44 -6.02 -1.98 -8.65
C GLY A 44 -5.79 -0.45 -8.66
N GLY A 45 -6.75 0.33 -8.15
CA GLY A 45 -6.80 1.77 -8.25
C GLY A 45 -6.97 2.47 -6.91
N PRO A 46 -7.22 3.79 -6.92
CA PRO A 46 -7.38 4.59 -5.71
C PRO A 46 -8.69 4.29 -4.97
N LEU A 47 -8.76 4.71 -3.70
CA LEU A 47 -10.01 4.84 -2.98
C LEU A 47 -10.63 6.19 -3.32
N MET A 48 -11.80 6.15 -3.96
CA MET A 48 -12.57 7.34 -4.31
C MET A 48 -13.45 7.74 -3.13
N VAL A 49 -13.43 9.01 -2.74
CA VAL A 49 -14.17 9.54 -1.58
C VAL A 49 -14.86 10.85 -1.95
N GLU A 50 -16.13 11.01 -1.54
CA GLU A 50 -16.83 12.29 -1.63
C GLU A 50 -16.22 13.32 -0.66
N GLY A 51 -15.67 14.38 -1.22
CA GLY A 51 -14.97 15.42 -0.47
C GLY A 51 -15.89 16.52 0.07
N PRO A 52 -15.30 17.48 0.82
CA PRO A 52 -13.86 17.67 1.04
C PRO A 52 -13.27 16.73 2.10
N VAL A 53 -12.07 16.20 1.88
CA VAL A 53 -11.44 15.18 2.74
C VAL A 53 -10.25 15.76 3.51
N GLU A 54 -10.18 15.47 4.81
CA GLU A 54 -8.98 15.61 5.63
C GLU A 54 -8.36 14.22 5.83
N PHE A 55 -7.05 14.12 5.64
CA PHE A 55 -6.30 12.87 5.75
C PHE A 55 -5.18 13.05 6.76
N ARG A 56 -5.17 12.19 7.79
CA ARG A 56 -4.12 12.17 8.81
C ARG A 56 -3.07 11.14 8.46
N LEU A 57 -1.83 11.60 8.30
CA LEU A 57 -0.67 10.77 8.01
C LEU A 57 -0.13 10.14 9.31
N PRO A 58 0.62 9.02 9.21
CA PRO A 58 1.30 8.44 10.36
C PRO A 58 2.30 9.37 11.05
N SER A 59 2.83 10.37 10.33
CA SER A 59 3.69 11.43 10.88
C SER A 59 2.96 12.36 11.85
N GLY A 60 1.63 12.31 11.90
CA GLY A 60 0.79 13.26 12.63
C GLY A 60 0.33 14.44 11.79
N GLU A 61 0.92 14.66 10.61
CA GLU A 61 0.51 15.69 9.66
C GLU A 61 -0.92 15.44 9.15
N THR A 62 -1.70 16.51 9.02
CA THR A 62 -3.03 16.46 8.38
C THR A 62 -3.00 17.30 7.11
N VAL A 63 -3.37 16.66 5.99
CA VAL A 63 -3.50 17.31 4.70
C VAL A 63 -4.96 17.30 4.25
N ARG A 64 -5.38 18.31 3.50
CA ARG A 64 -6.79 18.51 3.11
C ARG A 64 -6.93 18.66 1.61
N SER A 65 -7.99 18.06 1.07
CA SER A 65 -8.47 18.31 -0.28
C SER A 65 -9.89 18.87 -0.22
N ASP A 66 -10.11 19.99 -0.90
CA ASP A 66 -11.40 20.68 -0.99
C ASP A 66 -12.26 20.21 -2.18
N ARG A 67 -11.74 19.28 -2.99
CA ARG A 67 -12.43 18.75 -4.17
C ARG A 67 -13.69 17.98 -3.76
N PHE A 68 -14.71 18.04 -4.61
CA PHE A 68 -15.96 17.27 -4.40
C PHE A 68 -15.73 15.74 -4.47
N MET A 69 -14.68 15.31 -5.16
CA MET A 69 -14.28 13.92 -5.28
C MET A 69 -12.77 13.83 -5.17
N VAL A 70 -12.31 12.96 -4.27
CA VAL A 70 -10.91 12.83 -3.89
C VAL A 70 -10.46 11.39 -4.12
N ALA A 71 -9.37 11.21 -4.86
CA ALA A 71 -8.74 9.91 -5.08
C ALA A 71 -7.58 9.73 -4.10
N ILE A 72 -7.74 8.80 -3.15
CA ILE A 72 -6.73 8.47 -2.15
C ILE A 72 -5.87 7.32 -2.68
N CYS A 73 -4.56 7.50 -2.61
CA CYS A 73 -3.57 6.53 -3.05
C CYS A 73 -3.56 5.29 -2.13
N THR A 74 -3.76 4.12 -2.73
CA THR A 74 -3.66 2.81 -2.07
C THR A 74 -2.36 2.08 -2.41
N CYS A 75 -1.70 2.42 -3.52
CA CYS A 75 -0.46 1.78 -3.98
C CYS A 75 0.82 2.35 -3.36
N ARG A 76 0.74 3.48 -2.62
CA ARG A 76 1.88 4.16 -1.97
C ARG A 76 3.04 4.61 -2.87
N HIS A 77 2.86 4.57 -4.19
CA HIS A 77 3.87 5.06 -5.15
C HIS A 77 3.63 6.49 -5.63
N SER A 78 2.64 7.20 -5.06
CA SER A 78 2.42 8.59 -5.44
C SER A 78 3.50 9.50 -4.86
N ALA A 79 4.00 10.43 -5.68
CA ALA A 79 4.88 11.50 -5.24
C ALA A 79 4.17 12.52 -4.33
N GLY A 80 2.84 12.61 -4.43
CA GLY A 80 1.98 13.50 -3.64
C GLY A 80 1.10 12.74 -2.65
N TYR A 81 1.60 11.62 -2.09
CA TYR A 81 0.88 10.86 -1.08
C TYR A 81 0.34 11.79 0.02
N PRO A 82 -0.96 11.73 0.36
CA PRO A 82 -1.91 10.63 0.16
C PRO A 82 -2.75 10.69 -1.13
N TRP A 83 -2.55 11.68 -2.01
CA TRP A 83 -3.37 11.85 -3.21
C TRP A 83 -2.91 10.94 -4.35
N CYS A 84 -3.83 10.46 -5.18
CA CYS A 84 -3.48 9.63 -6.33
C CYS A 84 -2.97 10.48 -7.50
N ASP A 85 -1.79 10.16 -8.02
CA ASP A 85 -1.18 10.77 -9.22
C ASP A 85 -1.11 9.81 -10.41
N THR A 86 -1.95 8.77 -10.41
CA THR A 86 -1.98 7.66 -11.40
C THR A 86 -0.80 6.70 -11.38
N SER A 87 0.14 6.79 -10.43
CA SER A 87 1.30 5.87 -10.35
C SER A 87 0.92 4.39 -10.25
N HIS A 88 -0.29 4.05 -9.78
CA HIS A 88 -0.82 2.68 -9.74
C HIS A 88 -0.84 2.01 -11.13
N ARG A 89 -1.05 2.77 -12.22
CA ARG A 89 -1.12 2.19 -13.57
C ARG A 89 0.20 1.54 -14.01
N ARG A 90 1.32 2.09 -13.56
CA ARG A 90 2.65 1.53 -13.84
C ARG A 90 2.93 0.26 -13.05
N LEU A 91 2.25 0.04 -11.91
CA LEU A 91 2.37 -1.17 -11.11
C LEU A 91 1.44 -2.27 -11.65
N ALA A 92 0.19 -1.93 -11.96
CA ALA A 92 -0.76 -2.88 -12.56
C ALA A 92 -0.19 -3.51 -13.84
N ALA A 93 0.42 -2.72 -14.72
CA ALA A 93 1.09 -3.22 -15.93
C ALA A 93 2.23 -4.22 -15.65
N ARG A 94 2.82 -4.22 -14.45
CA ARG A 94 3.86 -5.18 -14.04
C ARG A 94 3.26 -6.44 -13.42
N GLU A 95 2.15 -6.32 -12.70
CA GLU A 95 1.46 -7.42 -12.02
C GLU A 95 0.62 -8.25 -13.00
N ASP A 96 -0.02 -7.62 -13.98
CA ASP A 96 -0.67 -8.29 -15.11
C ASP A 96 0.35 -8.99 -16.03
N GLY A 97 1.63 -8.67 -15.84
CA GLY A 97 2.76 -9.37 -16.37
C GLY A 97 2.96 -10.75 -15.74
N THR A 98 2.10 -11.70 -16.10
CA THR A 98 2.64 -13.00 -16.58
C THR A 98 3.42 -12.72 -17.88
N ALA A 99 4.45 -11.88 -17.77
CA ALA A 99 5.54 -11.90 -18.72
C ALA A 99 6.18 -13.26 -18.47
N LYS A 100 5.84 -14.22 -19.34
CA LYS A 100 6.63 -15.42 -19.55
C LYS A 100 8.08 -15.00 -19.39
N ARG A 101 8.73 -15.41 -18.30
CA ARG A 101 10.18 -15.37 -18.26
C ARG A 101 10.60 -16.21 -19.45
N HIS A 102 11.00 -15.56 -20.54
CA HIS A 102 11.62 -16.26 -21.64
C HIS A 102 12.95 -16.74 -21.08
N ILE A 103 12.96 -17.97 -20.57
CA ILE A 103 14.20 -18.67 -20.29
C ILE A 103 14.86 -18.77 -21.66
N PRO A 104 16.00 -18.10 -21.93
CA PRO A 104 16.68 -18.33 -23.19
C PRO A 104 17.01 -19.82 -23.27
N GLU A 105 16.47 -20.48 -24.30
CA GLU A 105 16.70 -21.90 -24.60
C GLU A 105 18.11 -22.06 -25.19
N THR A 106 19.12 -21.71 -24.40
CA THR A 106 20.53 -21.87 -24.77
C THR A 106 21.31 -22.33 -23.55
N ASP A 107 20.97 -23.52 -23.06
CA ASP A 107 21.91 -24.38 -22.32
C ASP A 107 21.41 -25.84 -22.30
N ARG A 108 21.25 -26.45 -23.47
CA ARG A 108 20.88 -27.87 -23.59
C ARG A 108 21.80 -28.70 -24.47
N SER A 109 23.03 -28.24 -24.66
CA SER A 109 23.99 -28.97 -25.48
C SER A 109 25.36 -29.02 -24.82
N GLU A 110 25.50 -29.71 -23.68
CA GLU A 110 26.80 -30.31 -23.31
C GLU A 110 26.75 -31.43 -22.25
N THR A 111 25.81 -32.37 -22.27
CA THR A 111 25.95 -33.63 -21.51
C THR A 111 25.29 -34.83 -22.20
N ASP A 112 25.55 -35.01 -23.50
CA ASP A 112 25.26 -36.27 -24.22
C ASP A 112 26.54 -36.86 -24.85
N ARG A 113 27.62 -36.94 -24.06
CA ARG A 113 28.82 -37.69 -24.45
C ARG A 113 29.53 -38.26 -23.22
N THR A 114 28.95 -39.27 -22.58
CA THR A 114 29.67 -40.39 -21.96
C THR A 114 28.68 -41.40 -21.39
N GLY A 115 28.69 -42.61 -21.93
CA GLY A 115 28.30 -43.82 -21.21
C GLY A 115 26.83 -44.25 -21.31
N SER A 116 26.47 -44.92 -22.40
CA SER A 116 25.48 -46.01 -22.30
C SER A 116 26.05 -47.23 -23.00
N HIS A 117 26.66 -48.08 -22.17
CA HIS A 117 27.00 -49.45 -22.50
C HIS A 117 25.75 -50.17 -23.01
N ARG A 118 25.93 -50.80 -24.17
CA ARG A 118 24.99 -51.67 -24.88
C ARG A 118 24.42 -52.76 -23.95
N PRO A 119 23.10 -53.00 -23.89
CA PRO A 119 22.59 -54.20 -23.26
C PRO A 119 22.83 -55.40 -24.18
N GLU A 120 23.47 -56.44 -23.64
CA GLU A 120 23.51 -57.77 -24.25
C GLU A 120 22.11 -58.39 -24.23
N SER A 121 21.73 -58.91 -25.39
CA SER A 121 20.51 -59.64 -25.68
C SER A 121 20.70 -61.12 -25.38
N ASP A 122 19.78 -61.75 -24.65
CA ASP A 122 19.62 -63.22 -24.60
C ASP A 122 18.18 -63.60 -24.17
N PRO A 123 17.69 -64.85 -24.39
CA PRO A 123 16.66 -65.09 -25.40
C PRO A 123 15.42 -65.86 -24.90
N GLU A 124 14.39 -65.85 -25.76
CA GLU A 124 13.32 -66.85 -25.98
C GLU A 124 12.33 -67.37 -24.88
N LYS A 125 11.04 -67.11 -25.22
CA LYS A 125 9.81 -67.97 -25.16
C LYS A 125 9.15 -68.25 -23.78
N PRO A 126 7.82 -68.59 -23.72
CA PRO A 126 6.98 -69.25 -24.74
C PRO A 126 5.64 -68.60 -25.13
N GLN A 127 5.19 -68.96 -26.33
CA GLN A 127 3.87 -68.68 -26.92
C GLN A 127 2.78 -69.54 -26.27
N ARG A 128 1.57 -68.98 -26.08
CA ARG A 128 0.31 -69.74 -26.12
C ARG A 128 -0.63 -69.09 -27.14
N PRO A 129 -1.09 -69.81 -28.18
CA PRO A 129 -2.10 -69.31 -29.08
C PRO A 129 -3.52 -69.53 -28.53
N GLN A 130 -4.33 -68.49 -28.73
CA GLN A 130 -5.71 -68.48 -29.23
C GLN A 130 -6.79 -69.33 -28.53
N GLN A 131 -7.89 -68.63 -28.29
CA GLN A 131 -9.21 -69.09 -27.88
C GLN A 131 -9.86 -69.92 -28.99
N GLU A 132 -10.71 -70.88 -28.63
CA GLU A 132 -11.84 -71.29 -29.48
C GLU A 132 -13.01 -71.81 -28.59
N THR A 133 -14.21 -71.30 -28.92
CA THR A 133 -15.59 -71.63 -28.51
C THR A 133 -16.01 -71.59 -27.04
#